data_AF-A0A8T5FS69-F1
#
_entry.id   AF-A0A8T5FS69-F1
#
_cell.length_a   1.000
_cell.length_b   1.000
_cell.length_c   1.000
_cell.angle_alpha   90.00
_cell.angle_beta   90.00
_cell.angle_gamma   90.00
#
_symmetry.space_group_name_H-M   'P 1'
#
loop_
_entity.id
_entity.type
_entity.pdbx_description
1 polymer ?
#
loop_
_entity_poly.entity_id
_entity_poly.type
_entity_poly.pdbx_seq_one_letter_code
_entity_poly.pdbx_strand_id
1 'polypeptide(L)'
;MLTIQFVPYGEIENLPSKDRVLKLLDIVKQEKIVLLQGRLKPEEETLLIMETMSQINKSFRGVEICTIYPEENNLQFFNKVKKEMVKFLIGQRDGITIIGPSTVVKEIRRNPNKIELFTLPGMGGMRSKAKPKKVTKKKTAKKTSRKTVKKRTARTVKRKR
;
A
#
# COMPACT_ATOMS: atom_id res chain seq x y z
N MET A 1 7.44 -2.53 4.88
CA MET A 1 8.69 -1.88 4.41
C MET A 1 8.56 -1.72 2.91
N LEU A 2 8.87 -0.55 2.35
CA LEU A 2 8.85 -0.38 0.90
C LEU A 2 10.06 -1.10 0.30
N THR A 3 9.83 -2.03 -0.62
CA THR A 3 10.90 -2.83 -1.23
C THR A 3 10.86 -2.66 -2.74
N ILE A 4 11.99 -2.30 -3.33
CA ILE A 4 12.18 -2.23 -4.78
C ILE A 4 13.13 -3.36 -5.17
N GLN A 5 12.70 -4.22 -6.09
CA GLN A 5 13.48 -5.33 -6.62
C GLN A 5 13.86 -5.03 -8.06
N PHE A 6 15.17 -4.93 -8.32
CA PHE A 6 15.70 -4.80 -9.67
C PHE A 6 15.71 -6.16 -10.38
N VAL A 7 15.28 -6.17 -11.65
CA VAL A 7 15.29 -7.35 -12.52
C VAL A 7 16.10 -7.02 -13.77
N PRO A 8 17.31 -7.58 -13.93
CA PRO A 8 18.12 -7.44 -15.13
C PRO A 8 17.43 -8.04 -16.37
N TYR A 9 17.68 -7.48 -17.55
CA TYR A 9 17.06 -7.96 -18.79
C TYR A 9 17.46 -9.41 -19.09
N GLY A 10 18.72 -9.78 -18.86
CA GLY A 10 19.23 -11.13 -19.12
C GLY A 10 18.53 -12.23 -18.33
N GLU A 11 17.89 -11.91 -17.20
CA GLU A 11 17.11 -12.87 -16.42
C GLU A 11 15.75 -13.23 -17.05
N ILE A 12 15.25 -12.37 -17.95
CA ILE A 12 13.94 -12.54 -18.60
C ILE A 12 14.05 -12.73 -20.11
N GLU A 13 15.19 -12.38 -20.72
CA GLU A 13 15.41 -12.39 -22.16
C GLU A 13 15.13 -13.75 -22.81
N ASN A 14 15.49 -14.85 -22.16
CA ASN A 14 15.30 -16.18 -22.73
C ASN A 14 13.98 -16.85 -22.34
N LEU A 15 13.17 -16.20 -21.51
CA LEU A 15 11.88 -16.74 -21.11
C LEU A 15 10.82 -16.47 -22.20
N PRO A 16 9.88 -17.41 -22.41
CA PRO A 16 8.66 -17.15 -23.17
C PRO A 16 7.88 -15.97 -22.58
N SER A 17 7.16 -15.22 -23.43
CA SER A 17 6.43 -14.01 -23.00
C SER A 17 5.47 -14.25 -21.83
N LYS A 18 4.80 -15.40 -21.78
CA LYS A 18 3.94 -15.76 -20.64
C LYS A 18 4.73 -15.96 -19.36
N ASP A 19 5.85 -16.68 -19.42
CA ASP A 19 6.68 -16.98 -18.25
C ASP A 19 7.39 -15.73 -17.71
N ARG A 20 7.76 -14.78 -18.59
CA ARG A 20 8.22 -13.45 -18.19
C ARG A 20 7.17 -12.74 -17.34
N VAL A 21 5.95 -12.66 -17.85
CA VAL A 21 4.84 -11.99 -17.18
C VAL A 21 4.55 -12.63 -15.81
N LEU A 22 4.48 -13.96 -15.76
CA LEU A 22 4.25 -14.70 -14.51
C LEU A 22 5.36 -14.46 -13.49
N LYS A 23 6.63 -14.50 -13.92
CA LYS A 23 7.78 -14.19 -13.05
C LYS A 23 7.68 -12.79 -12.43
N LEU A 24 7.34 -11.78 -13.22
CA LEU A 24 7.20 -10.41 -12.73
C LEU A 24 6.00 -10.29 -11.78
N LEU A 25 4.87 -10.91 -12.12
CA LEU A 25 3.66 -10.91 -11.31
C LEU A 25 3.88 -11.57 -9.94
N ASP A 26 4.63 -12.67 -9.90
CA ASP A 26 4.98 -13.38 -8.65
C ASP A 26 5.82 -12.52 -7.70
N ILE A 27 6.73 -11.69 -8.25
CA ILE A 27 7.50 -10.74 -7.44
C ILE A 27 6.58 -9.65 -6.90
N VAL A 28 5.71 -9.09 -7.75
CA VAL A 28 4.80 -7.99 -7.39
C VAL A 28 3.79 -8.42 -6.32
N LYS A 29 3.30 -9.67 -6.38
CA LYS A 29 2.41 -10.26 -5.38
C LYS A 29 3.03 -10.37 -3.98
N GLN A 30 4.36 -10.32 -3.87
CA GLN A 30 5.07 -10.28 -2.59
C GLN A 30 5.19 -8.85 -2.02
N GLU A 31 4.33 -7.92 -2.47
CA GLU A 31 4.35 -6.50 -2.09
C GLU A 31 5.65 -5.76 -2.49
N LYS A 32 6.34 -6.23 -3.52
CA LYS A 32 7.57 -5.62 -4.03
C LYS A 32 7.29 -4.80 -5.29
N ILE A 33 7.95 -3.67 -5.42
CA ILE A 33 7.98 -2.89 -6.67
C ILE A 33 9.09 -3.46 -7.54
N VAL A 34 8.78 -3.89 -8.74
CA VAL A 34 9.74 -4.38 -9.72
C VAL A 34 10.29 -3.21 -10.53
N LEU A 35 11.61 -3.15 -10.64
CA LEU A 35 12.35 -2.28 -11.54
C LEU A 35 13.01 -3.14 -12.61
N LEU A 36 12.37 -3.28 -13.76
CA LEU A 36 12.83 -4.09 -14.87
C LEU A 36 13.76 -3.28 -15.78
N GLN A 37 14.93 -3.83 -16.08
CA GLN A 37 15.80 -3.33 -17.14
C GLN A 37 15.23 -3.71 -18.51
N GLY A 38 15.03 -2.72 -19.38
CA GLY A 38 14.33 -2.89 -20.63
C GLY A 38 12.82 -2.72 -20.48
N ARG A 39 12.09 -3.09 -21.53
CA ARG A 39 10.64 -2.89 -21.64
C ARG A 39 9.90 -4.20 -21.90
N LEU A 40 8.67 -4.26 -21.40
CA LEU A 40 7.71 -5.28 -21.82
C LEU A 40 7.22 -4.98 -23.24
N LYS A 41 6.96 -6.03 -24.00
CA LYS A 41 6.23 -5.91 -25.27
C LYS A 41 4.80 -5.44 -25.01
N PRO A 42 4.14 -4.74 -25.95
CA PRO A 42 2.73 -4.39 -25.82
C PRO A 42 1.83 -5.60 -25.51
N GLU A 43 2.13 -6.76 -26.09
CA GLU A 43 1.40 -8.00 -25.84
C GLU A 43 1.68 -8.55 -24.43
N GLU A 44 2.89 -8.37 -23.91
CA GLU A 44 3.27 -8.75 -22.54
C GLU A 44 2.65 -7.82 -21.50
N GLU A 45 2.58 -6.52 -21.75
CA GLU A 45 1.87 -5.56 -20.89
C GLU A 45 0.38 -5.92 -20.82
N THR A 46 -0.24 -6.20 -21.97
CA THR A 46 -1.65 -6.62 -22.04
C THR A 46 -1.87 -7.93 -21.28
N LEU A 47 -0.99 -8.91 -21.46
CA LEU A 47 -1.03 -10.18 -20.75
C LEU A 47 -0.85 -10.00 -19.24
N LEU A 48 0.04 -9.11 -18.80
CA LEU A 48 0.24 -8.79 -17.39
C LEU A 48 -1.01 -8.21 -16.76
N ILE A 49 -1.69 -7.27 -17.44
CA ILE A 49 -2.97 -6.72 -16.96
C ILE A 49 -4.05 -7.81 -16.90
N MET A 50 -4.17 -8.61 -17.95
CA MET A 50 -5.16 -9.69 -18.02
C MET A 50 -4.95 -10.73 -16.90
N GLU A 51 -3.72 -11.20 -16.74
CA GLU A 51 -3.36 -12.17 -15.71
C GLU A 51 -3.57 -11.58 -14.31
N THR A 52 -3.22 -10.30 -14.12
CA THR A 52 -3.50 -9.58 -12.86
C THR A 52 -4.98 -9.64 -12.51
N MET A 53 -5.87 -9.30 -13.46
CA MET A 53 -7.32 -9.28 -13.22
C MET A 53 -7.86 -10.65 -12.76
N SER A 54 -7.32 -11.73 -13.30
CA SER A 54 -7.69 -13.09 -12.89
C SER A 54 -7.25 -13.46 -11.47
N GLN A 55 -6.25 -12.76 -10.93
CA GLN A 55 -5.63 -13.06 -9.64
C GLN A 55 -6.01 -12.05 -8.53
N ILE A 56 -6.82 -11.03 -8.86
CA ILE A 56 -7.26 -10.02 -7.88
C ILE A 56 -8.00 -10.69 -6.72
N ASN A 57 -7.61 -10.33 -5.50
CA ASN A 57 -8.23 -10.78 -4.27
C ASN A 57 -8.07 -9.70 -3.17
N LYS A 58 -8.45 -10.02 -1.92
CA LYS A 58 -8.39 -9.05 -0.81
C LYS A 58 -6.98 -8.55 -0.51
N SER A 59 -5.96 -9.38 -0.71
CA SER A 59 -4.55 -9.06 -0.47
C SER A 59 -3.84 -8.49 -1.69
N PHE A 60 -4.33 -8.75 -2.91
CA PHE A 60 -3.72 -8.29 -4.15
C PHE A 60 -4.77 -7.61 -5.02
N ARG A 61 -4.73 -6.28 -5.08
CA ARG A 61 -5.79 -5.47 -5.73
C ARG A 61 -5.51 -5.12 -7.20
N GLY A 62 -4.32 -5.39 -7.69
CA GLY A 62 -3.92 -5.01 -9.04
C GLY A 62 -2.45 -4.65 -9.15
N VAL A 63 -2.06 -4.21 -10.35
CA VAL A 63 -0.72 -3.71 -10.67
C VAL A 63 -0.80 -2.33 -11.32
N GLU A 64 0.19 -1.51 -11.05
CA GLU A 64 0.49 -0.28 -11.77
C GLU A 64 1.74 -0.50 -12.62
N ILE A 65 1.71 -0.06 -13.89
CA ILE A 65 2.81 -0.24 -14.85
C ILE A 65 3.22 1.13 -15.39
N CYS A 66 4.53 1.38 -15.43
CA CYS A 66 5.10 2.59 -16.01
C CYS A 66 6.42 2.28 -16.71
N THR A 67 6.46 2.47 -18.02
CA THR A 67 7.69 2.36 -18.82
C THR A 67 8.28 3.75 -19.04
N ILE A 68 9.56 3.92 -18.69
CA ILE A 68 10.35 5.13 -18.85
C ILE A 68 11.35 4.92 -19.99
N TYR A 69 11.38 5.88 -20.91
CA TYR A 69 12.31 5.91 -22.02
C TYR A 69 13.44 6.90 -21.70
N PRO A 70 14.71 6.58 -21.97
CA PRO A 70 15.74 7.59 -21.95
C PRO A 70 15.44 8.63 -23.04
N GLU A 71 15.43 9.91 -22.67
CA GLU A 71 15.29 11.00 -23.64
C GLU A 71 16.54 11.04 -24.52
N GLU A 72 16.35 10.96 -25.83
CA GLU A 72 17.41 11.22 -26.79
C GLU A 72 17.67 12.74 -26.81
N ASN A 73 18.76 13.19 -26.19
CA ASN A 73 19.17 14.58 -26.26
C ASN A 73 19.32 15.02 -27.73
N ASN A 74 18.67 16.13 -28.03
CA ASN A 74 18.38 16.68 -29.34
C ASN A 74 19.67 17.00 -30.14
N LEU A 75 20.13 16.08 -30.99
CA LEU A 75 21.21 16.33 -31.94
C LEU A 75 20.68 16.19 -33.38
N GLN A 76 20.35 17.33 -33.96
CA GLN A 76 20.37 17.73 -35.38
C GLN A 76 20.36 16.59 -36.44
N PHE A 77 19.20 16.42 -37.11
CA PHE A 77 18.90 15.88 -38.46
C PHE A 77 19.61 14.63 -39.04
N PHE A 78 20.89 14.34 -38.78
CA PHE A 78 21.60 13.11 -39.20
C PHE A 78 21.22 11.86 -38.38
N ASN A 79 20.46 12.03 -37.30
CA ASN A 79 20.20 10.97 -36.34
C ASN A 79 19.05 10.03 -36.69
N LYS A 80 18.20 10.28 -37.70
CA LYS A 80 17.08 9.36 -38.00
C LYS A 80 17.54 7.96 -38.46
N VAL A 81 18.58 7.89 -39.29
CA VAL A 81 19.13 6.61 -39.77
C VAL A 81 19.89 5.90 -38.63
N LYS A 82 20.74 6.64 -37.89
CA LYS A 82 21.40 6.11 -36.69
C LYS A 82 20.40 5.64 -35.64
N LYS A 83 19.27 6.32 -35.46
CA LYS A 83 18.20 5.98 -34.52
C LYS A 83 17.56 4.65 -34.84
N GLU A 84 17.22 4.40 -36.09
CA GLU A 84 16.67 3.10 -36.49
C GLU A 84 17.72 1.99 -36.38
N MET A 85 18.99 2.26 -36.69
CA MET A 85 20.08 1.30 -36.48
C MET A 85 20.33 1.00 -34.99
N VAL A 86 20.33 2.02 -34.12
CA VAL A 86 20.52 1.89 -32.67
C VAL A 86 19.34 1.17 -32.03
N LYS A 87 18.10 1.51 -32.41
CA LYS A 87 16.91 0.77 -31.98
C LYS A 87 16.94 -0.70 -32.41
N PHE A 88 17.45 -0.98 -33.60
CA PHE A 88 17.58 -2.35 -34.10
C PHE A 88 18.66 -3.14 -33.32
N LEU A 89 19.78 -2.48 -32.96
CA LEU A 89 20.86 -3.08 -32.17
C LEU A 89 20.51 -3.27 -30.69
N ILE A 90 19.80 -2.31 -30.08
CA ILE A 90 19.45 -2.31 -28.65
C ILE A 90 18.12 -3.05 -28.40
N GLY A 91 17.22 -3.10 -29.39
CA GLY A 91 15.97 -3.84 -29.32
C GLY A 91 15.03 -3.39 -28.20
N GLN A 92 14.72 -4.29 -27.28
CA GLN A 92 13.85 -4.05 -26.11
C GLN A 92 14.63 -3.77 -24.82
N ARG A 93 15.95 -3.61 -24.93
CA ARG A 93 16.83 -3.30 -23.79
C ARG A 93 16.87 -1.80 -23.48
N ASP A 94 16.31 -0.97 -24.36
CA ASP A 94 16.24 0.46 -24.18
C ASP A 94 15.05 0.83 -23.27
N GLY A 95 15.33 1.51 -22.17
CA GLY A 95 14.34 1.89 -21.17
C GLY A 95 14.32 1.07 -19.88
N ILE A 96 13.43 1.48 -18.99
CA ILE A 96 13.19 0.87 -17.69
C ILE A 96 11.68 0.76 -17.48
N THR A 97 11.19 -0.43 -17.13
CA THR A 97 9.79 -0.63 -16.76
C THR A 97 9.65 -0.80 -15.25
N ILE A 98 8.74 -0.05 -14.65
CA ILE A 98 8.40 -0.11 -13.24
C ILE A 98 7.04 -0.79 -13.13
N ILE A 99 6.95 -1.81 -12.27
CA ILE A 99 5.71 -2.54 -12.01
C ILE A 99 5.51 -2.61 -10.50
N GLY A 100 4.41 -2.05 -10.00
CA GLY A 100 4.12 -2.02 -8.57
C GLY A 100 2.75 -2.62 -8.25
N PRO A 101 2.55 -3.20 -7.05
CA PRO A 101 1.23 -3.64 -6.64
C PRO A 101 0.39 -2.41 -6.24
N SER A 102 -0.87 -2.35 -6.68
CA SER A 102 -1.79 -1.22 -6.37
C SER A 102 -2.17 -1.13 -4.87
N THR A 103 -1.72 -2.09 -4.05
CA THR A 103 -1.81 -2.03 -2.58
C THR A 103 -0.74 -1.13 -1.97
N VAL A 104 0.39 -0.95 -2.64
CA VAL A 104 1.52 -0.15 -2.16
C VAL A 104 1.66 1.12 -2.99
N VAL A 105 1.55 1.02 -4.31
CA VAL A 105 1.72 2.13 -5.26
C VAL A 105 0.36 2.70 -5.63
N LYS A 106 0.20 4.01 -5.48
CA LYS A 106 -0.96 4.77 -5.94
C LYS A 106 -0.77 5.31 -7.34
N GLU A 107 0.43 5.82 -7.63
CA GLU A 107 0.77 6.43 -8.91
C GLU A 107 2.28 6.37 -9.13
N ILE A 108 2.70 6.13 -10.38
CA ILE A 108 4.08 6.24 -10.83
C ILE A 108 4.15 7.43 -11.79
N ARG A 109 4.92 8.46 -11.45
CA ARG A 109 5.09 9.61 -12.34
C ARG A 109 6.17 9.33 -13.37
N ARG A 110 5.82 9.51 -14.64
CA ARG A 110 6.73 9.36 -15.77
C ARG A 110 7.65 10.56 -15.82
N ASN A 111 8.92 10.36 -15.46
CA ASN A 111 9.98 11.32 -15.72
C ASN A 111 11.22 10.56 -16.23
N PRO A 112 11.80 10.95 -17.38
CA PRO A 112 12.96 10.29 -17.95
C PRO A 112 14.23 10.41 -17.09
N ASN A 113 14.30 11.44 -16.23
CA ASN A 113 15.48 11.77 -15.44
C ASN A 113 15.36 11.38 -13.96
N LYS A 114 14.19 10.92 -13.51
CA LYS A 114 13.96 10.55 -12.10
C LYS A 114 12.80 9.57 -11.97
N ILE A 115 12.89 8.69 -10.98
CA ILE A 115 11.80 7.78 -10.63
C ILE A 115 11.07 8.35 -9.41
N GLU A 116 9.77 8.63 -9.58
CA GLU A 116 8.91 9.15 -8.51
C GLU A 116 7.70 8.22 -8.33
N LEU A 117 7.52 7.71 -7.10
CA LEU A 117 6.38 6.85 -6.73
C LEU A 117 5.60 7.47 -5.59
N PHE A 118 4.27 7.50 -5.74
CA PHE A 118 3.36 7.83 -4.65
C PHE A 118 2.87 6.54 -4.03
N THR A 119 3.19 6.33 -2.75
CA THR A 119 2.77 5.13 -2.02
C THR A 119 1.61 5.42 -1.09
N LEU A 120 0.78 4.40 -0.83
CA LEU A 120 -0.25 4.49 0.19
C LEU A 120 0.39 4.48 1.59
N PRO A 121 -0.08 5.30 2.54
CA PRO A 121 0.36 5.20 3.93
C PRO A 121 0.05 3.80 4.43
N GLY A 122 1.07 3.10 4.93
CA GLY A 122 1.01 1.66 5.17
C GLY A 122 -0.22 1.22 5.98
N MET A 123 -0.82 0.10 5.60
CA MET A 123 -1.82 -0.63 6.39
C MET A 123 -1.25 -1.22 7.70
N GLY A 124 -0.04 -0.82 8.13
CA GLY A 124 0.49 -1.06 9.47
C GLY A 124 -0.11 -0.06 10.46
N GLY A 125 -1.42 -0.10 10.69
CA GLY A 125 -2.03 0.95 11.50
C GLY A 125 -3.53 0.98 11.67
N MET A 126 -4.29 -0.06 11.32
CA MET A 126 -5.62 -0.22 11.93
C MET A 126 -5.44 -0.79 13.35
N ARG A 127 -4.68 -0.07 14.19
CA ARG A 127 -4.88 -0.13 15.64
C ARG A 127 -6.34 0.26 15.81
N SER A 128 -7.19 -0.72 16.10
CA SER A 128 -8.52 -0.47 16.62
C SER A 128 -8.37 0.63 17.65
N LYS A 129 -8.96 1.82 17.41
CA LYS A 129 -9.13 2.78 18.49
C LYS A 129 -10.02 2.07 19.49
N ALA A 130 -9.40 1.43 20.48
CA ALA A 130 -10.11 0.87 21.61
C ALA A 130 -10.93 2.03 22.17
N LYS A 131 -12.26 1.90 22.11
CA LYS A 131 -13.17 2.89 22.70
C LYS A 131 -12.68 3.14 24.13
N PRO A 132 -12.52 4.41 24.57
CA PRO A 132 -12.13 4.67 25.94
C PRO A 132 -13.17 3.98 26.85
N LYS A 133 -12.71 3.06 27.70
CA LYS A 133 -13.56 2.46 28.73
C LYS A 133 -14.09 3.63 29.56
N LYS A 134 -15.41 3.87 29.49
CA LYS A 134 -16.09 4.79 30.42
C LYS A 134 -15.76 4.29 31.82
N VAL A 135 -14.91 5.02 32.53
CA VAL A 135 -14.67 4.81 33.96
C VAL A 135 -15.97 5.21 34.65
N THR A 136 -16.81 4.21 34.94
CA THR A 136 -17.96 4.38 35.82
C THR A 136 -17.41 4.78 37.18
N LYS A 137 -17.51 6.07 37.52
CA LYS A 137 -17.28 6.54 38.89
C LYS A 137 -18.23 5.74 39.79
N LYS A 138 -17.70 4.77 40.53
CA LYS A 138 -18.40 4.15 41.66
C LYS A 138 -18.80 5.30 42.59
N LYS A 139 -20.10 5.59 42.66
CA LYS A 139 -20.65 6.44 43.71
C LYS A 139 -20.35 5.74 45.04
N THR A 140 -19.36 6.22 45.76
CA THR A 140 -19.18 5.89 47.17
C THR A 140 -20.42 6.39 47.91
N ALA A 141 -21.29 5.46 48.29
CA ALA A 141 -22.43 5.74 49.14
C ALA A 141 -21.93 6.23 50.50
N LYS A 142 -21.99 7.55 50.72
CA LYS A 142 -21.78 8.15 52.03
C LYS A 142 -23.01 7.81 52.89
N LYS A 143 -22.91 6.72 53.66
CA LYS A 143 -23.86 6.36 54.72
C LYS A 143 -23.79 7.43 55.81
N THR A 144 -24.62 8.46 55.72
CA THR A 144 -24.87 9.37 56.85
C THR A 144 -25.92 8.71 57.73
N SER A 145 -25.45 8.10 58.82
CA SER A 145 -26.29 7.57 59.90
C SER A 145 -27.08 8.72 60.54
N ARG A 146 -28.41 8.72 60.40
CA ARG A 146 -29.31 9.48 61.27
C ARG A 146 -29.18 8.90 62.69
N LYS A 147 -28.47 9.59 63.58
CA LYS A 147 -28.54 9.35 65.03
C LYS A 147 -29.87 9.90 65.54
N THR A 148 -30.81 9.01 65.82
CA THR A 148 -31.95 9.25 66.71
C THR A 148 -31.44 9.47 68.13
N VAL A 149 -31.44 10.72 68.60
CA VAL A 149 -31.22 11.03 70.02
C VAL A 149 -32.54 10.83 70.75
N LYS A 150 -32.62 9.71 71.45
CA LYS A 150 -33.68 9.38 72.40
C LYS A 150 -33.28 10.01 73.75
N LYS A 151 -33.88 11.15 74.13
CA LYS A 151 -33.86 11.65 75.52
C LYS A 151 -35.21 11.32 76.17
N ARG A 152 -35.24 10.23 76.94
CA ARG A 152 -36.06 10.10 78.17
C ARG A 152 -35.51 11.15 79.15
N THR A 153 -36.27 11.91 79.92
CA THR A 153 -37.23 11.61 81.01
C THR A 153 -37.72 13.00 81.46
N ALA A 154 -38.94 13.26 81.95
CA ALA A 154 -39.52 12.70 83.17
C ALA A 154 -40.98 13.18 83.34
N ARG A 155 -41.79 12.36 84.04
CA ARG A 155 -42.68 12.72 85.18
C ARG A 155 -43.76 13.82 84.97
N THR A 156 -45.03 13.71 85.36
CA THR A 156 -45.83 12.69 86.07
C THR A 156 -47.32 13.10 85.99
N VAL A 157 -48.21 12.15 86.30
CA VAL A 157 -49.44 12.30 87.12
C VAL A 157 -50.79 12.70 86.48
N LYS A 158 -51.73 11.73 86.64
CA LYS A 158 -53.21 11.80 86.90
C LYS A 158 -54.09 12.36 85.76
N ARG A 159 -55.31 11.88 85.48
CA ARG A 159 -56.35 11.07 86.20
C ARG A 159 -57.35 10.61 85.10
N LYS A 160 -57.90 9.38 85.12
CA LYS A 160 -59.33 9.07 85.44
C LYS A 160 -60.30 10.18 85.02
N ARG A 161 -61.33 10.00 84.19
CA ARG A 161 -62.23 8.89 83.87
C ARG A 161 -62.81 9.15 82.48
#